data_AF-A0A5C2RP75-F1
#
_entry.id   AF-A0A5C2RP75-F1
#
_cell.length_a   1.000
_cell.length_b   1.000
_cell.length_c   1.000
_cell.angle_alpha   90.00
_cell.angle_beta   90.00
_cell.angle_gamma   90.00
#
_symmetry.space_group_name_H-M   'P 1'
#
loop_
_entity.id
_entity.type
_entity.pdbx_description
1 polymer ?
#
loop_
_entity_poly.entity_id
_entity_poly.type
_entity_poly.pdbx_seq_one_letter_code
_entity_poly.pdbx_strand_id
1 'polypeptide(L)'
;MRTFHTVSATLKALNCREIFEEVFDKLSPGPQLDDEDCLPELRVQCHLAQGTIARAARVCRSFEDPALNVLWRVVDSIPDLLRILPSYSVYPYTFTRDITEPEWARFRKYLIRVRDLNAEDHECIEAFTWTVLRRWCPQGPFLPLLERLSGFELDDMGISHTMLLTPMLHHVSMALWLHPSEATVRMVMGEMMPVLSQIRSLAVSGHADRLHLIPIWSLVQLRSLKIAYSITPTVTSLNSLASFPFLRDLSLNLTAMEELAAIPLKSGFQALRHLELSAIGLTHVVIFLEITKPPRLHSFKLSCRKFLADTDIESVLSQLDTIHSWLPSSLLQFSTEFHVAREGLNFMSSGGPTAAQLLAPLRSRTDMHTISFTFEDMYVGLTKEDLNSVQTLWPSLTTFEFAFGETIIYDLVFTYGGQYSGFPSLASVAAFVSAHPQLERLAIPSISLALGGIDLDSLPSLPNPRLRRLRVPFFLPSIYIVKLGLLVDRLYPNLDLTDIGSTLDTGYQRGQQFDLLLCGLQAGRRGAYMLDGARMNDLGML
;
A
#
# COMPACT_ATOMS: atom_id res chain seq x y z
N MET A 1 -1.38 29.74 57.03
CA MET A 1 -1.59 28.44 56.36
C MET A 1 -1.65 28.65 54.85
N ARG A 2 -0.59 28.30 54.12
CA ARG A 2 -0.59 28.26 52.65
C ARG A 2 -0.67 26.79 52.24
N THR A 3 -1.86 26.34 51.87
CA THR A 3 -2.07 25.04 51.24
C THR A 3 -1.58 25.13 49.80
N PHE A 4 -0.37 24.63 49.53
CA PHE A 4 0.10 24.37 48.17
C PHE A 4 -0.70 23.19 47.63
N HIS A 5 -1.71 23.47 46.80
CA HIS A 5 -2.34 22.44 45.97
C HIS A 5 -1.33 22.02 44.90
N THR A 6 -0.65 20.89 45.13
CA THR A 6 0.04 20.15 44.07
C THR A 6 -1.00 19.66 43.08
N VAL A 7 -1.27 20.48 42.06
CA VAL A 7 -2.03 20.05 40.88
C VAL A 7 -1.27 18.89 40.26
N SER A 8 -1.89 17.71 40.26
CA SER A 8 -1.32 16.47 39.71
C SER A 8 -0.81 16.70 38.29
N ALA A 9 0.36 16.12 37.96
CA ALA A 9 0.95 16.20 36.63
C ALA A 9 -0.03 15.79 35.51
N THR A 10 -0.92 14.83 35.81
CA THR A 10 -2.01 14.41 34.92
C THR A 10 -2.94 15.58 34.57
N LEU A 11 -3.30 16.41 35.55
CA LEU A 11 -4.20 17.54 35.33
C LEU A 11 -3.51 18.67 34.54
N LYS A 12 -2.18 18.81 34.67
CA LYS A 12 -1.41 19.71 33.79
C LYS A 12 -1.35 19.17 32.36
N ALA A 13 -1.12 17.87 32.19
CA ALA A 13 -1.13 17.22 30.87
C ALA A 13 -2.50 17.33 30.19
N LEU A 14 -3.60 17.13 30.94
CA LEU A 14 -4.97 17.29 30.45
C LEU A 14 -5.37 18.75 30.14
N ASN A 15 -4.51 19.73 30.44
CA ASN A 15 -4.69 21.12 30.02
C ASN A 15 -3.75 21.51 28.87
N CYS A 16 -2.86 20.61 28.44
CA CYS A 16 -1.94 20.86 27.35
C CYS A 16 -2.56 20.39 26.03
N ARG A 17 -2.96 21.36 25.21
CA ARG A 17 -3.55 21.13 23.88
C ARG A 17 -2.66 20.26 22.99
N GLU A 18 -1.35 20.52 23.01
CA GLU A 18 -0.36 19.82 22.19
C GLU A 18 -0.29 18.32 22.50
N ILE A 19 -0.46 17.95 23.78
CA ILE A 19 -0.50 16.54 24.19
C ILE A 19 -1.74 15.85 23.62
N PHE A 20 -2.91 16.51 23.64
CA PHE A 20 -4.11 15.94 23.02
C PHE A 20 -3.98 15.84 21.50
N GLU A 21 -3.43 16.85 20.84
CA GLU A 21 -3.19 16.81 19.40
C GLU A 21 -2.27 15.65 19.05
N GLU A 22 -1.16 15.44 19.76
CA GLU A 22 -0.26 14.30 19.55
C GLU A 22 -0.95 12.95 19.82
N VAL A 23 -1.73 12.84 20.91
CA VAL A 23 -2.46 11.60 21.23
C VAL A 23 -3.50 11.27 20.18
N PHE A 24 -4.28 12.26 19.73
CA PHE A 24 -5.27 12.05 18.68
C PHE A 24 -4.61 11.83 17.32
N ASP A 25 -3.45 12.43 17.06
CA ASP A 25 -2.67 12.19 15.85
C ASP A 25 -2.28 10.71 15.73
N LYS A 26 -1.93 10.06 16.85
CA LYS A 26 -1.69 8.59 16.88
C LYS A 26 -2.94 7.75 16.64
N LEU A 27 -4.13 8.33 16.80
CA LEU A 27 -5.40 7.70 16.49
C LEU A 27 -5.94 8.11 15.12
N SER A 28 -5.23 8.98 14.38
CA SER A 28 -5.63 9.41 13.05
C SER A 28 -5.71 8.19 12.13
N PRO A 29 -6.73 8.09 11.24
CA PRO A 29 -6.81 7.04 10.24
C PRO A 29 -5.61 7.02 9.27
N GLY A 30 -4.78 8.07 9.28
CA GLY A 30 -3.69 8.26 8.33
C GLY A 30 -4.20 8.82 7.00
N PRO A 31 -3.30 9.20 6.09
CA PRO A 31 -3.70 9.53 4.73
C PRO A 31 -4.32 8.29 4.08
N GLN A 32 -5.40 8.48 3.33
CA GLN A 32 -5.90 7.41 2.48
C GLN A 32 -4.81 7.03 1.47
N LEU A 33 -4.55 5.72 1.36
CA LEU A 33 -3.79 5.18 0.25
C LEU A 33 -4.71 5.13 -0.97
N ASP A 34 -4.18 5.35 -2.17
CA ASP A 34 -4.96 5.24 -3.40
C ASP A 34 -5.69 3.88 -3.45
N ASP A 35 -6.98 3.92 -3.77
CA ASP A 35 -7.97 2.92 -3.38
C ASP A 35 -7.73 1.52 -4.00
N GLU A 36 -7.04 1.45 -5.14
CA GLU A 36 -6.74 0.17 -5.83
C GLU A 36 -5.80 -0.74 -5.04
N ASP A 37 -4.93 -0.17 -4.19
CA ASP A 37 -3.93 -0.94 -3.43
C ASP A 37 -4.31 -1.09 -1.95
N CYS A 38 -5.43 -0.49 -1.51
CA CYS A 38 -5.81 -0.42 -0.10
C CYS A 38 -6.55 -1.70 0.32
N LEU A 39 -5.95 -2.46 1.24
CA LEU A 39 -6.57 -3.64 1.83
C LEU A 39 -7.87 -3.24 2.58
N PRO A 40 -8.99 -3.98 2.43
CA PRO A 40 -10.26 -3.69 3.11
C PRO A 40 -10.14 -3.46 4.63
N GLU A 41 -9.19 -4.12 5.28
CA GLU A 41 -8.90 -4.00 6.71
C GLU A 41 -8.52 -2.58 7.11
N LEU A 42 -7.75 -1.89 6.26
CA LEU A 42 -7.32 -0.52 6.52
C LEU A 42 -8.53 0.41 6.57
N ARG A 43 -9.53 0.21 5.68
CA ARG A 43 -10.78 0.99 5.72
C ARG A 43 -11.56 0.76 7.02
N VAL A 44 -11.67 -0.49 7.46
CA VAL A 44 -12.35 -0.82 8.73
C VAL A 44 -11.63 -0.18 9.91
N GLN A 45 -10.30 -0.23 9.94
CA GLN A 45 -9.50 0.41 10.98
C GLN A 45 -9.67 1.94 10.96
N CYS A 46 -9.68 2.56 9.77
CA CYS A 46 -9.94 3.99 9.61
C CYS A 46 -11.31 4.39 10.18
N HIS A 47 -12.37 3.64 9.87
CA HIS A 47 -13.70 3.92 10.41
C HIS A 47 -13.78 3.75 11.95
N LEU A 48 -13.13 2.71 12.49
CA LEU A 48 -13.06 2.52 13.95
C LEU A 48 -12.28 3.66 14.64
N ALA A 49 -11.20 4.11 14.02
CA ALA A 49 -10.40 5.24 14.47
C ALA A 49 -11.21 6.55 14.46
N GLN A 50 -11.84 6.89 13.33
CA GLN A 50 -12.75 8.03 13.19
C GLN A 50 -13.87 7.99 14.24
N GLY A 51 -14.54 6.84 14.41
CA GLY A 51 -15.60 6.67 15.41
C GLY A 51 -15.12 6.83 16.85
N THR A 52 -13.86 6.49 17.13
CA THR A 52 -13.22 6.70 18.43
C THR A 52 -12.90 8.17 18.68
N ILE A 53 -12.34 8.87 17.68
CA ILE A 53 -12.06 10.31 17.77
C ILE A 53 -13.36 11.11 17.89
N ALA A 54 -14.41 10.75 17.15
CA ALA A 54 -15.73 11.38 17.25
C ALA A 54 -16.38 11.20 18.63
N ARG A 55 -16.11 10.09 19.31
CA ARG A 55 -16.50 9.91 20.72
C ARG A 55 -15.65 10.78 21.63
N ALA A 56 -14.34 10.82 21.43
CA ALA A 56 -13.42 11.66 22.22
C ALA A 56 -13.78 13.15 22.15
N ALA A 57 -14.12 13.66 20.97
CA ALA A 57 -14.56 15.05 20.76
C ALA A 57 -15.80 15.44 21.59
N ARG A 58 -16.61 14.46 22.01
CA ARG A 58 -17.85 14.67 22.79
C ARG A 58 -17.66 14.47 24.29
N VAL A 59 -16.49 14.05 24.76
CA VAL A 59 -16.24 13.78 26.18
C VAL A 59 -16.24 15.06 27.01
N CYS A 60 -15.44 16.07 26.60
CA CYS A 60 -15.40 17.37 27.27
C CYS A 60 -14.88 18.47 26.33
N ARG A 61 -15.05 19.73 26.73
CA ARG A 61 -14.66 20.91 25.92
C ARG A 61 -13.16 20.97 25.60
N SER A 62 -12.30 20.49 26.50
CA SER A 62 -10.85 20.46 26.27
C SER A 62 -10.45 19.47 25.18
N PHE A 63 -11.25 18.41 24.97
CA PHE A 63 -11.02 17.39 23.95
C PHE A 63 -11.65 17.78 22.60
N GLU A 64 -12.70 18.60 22.63
CA GLU A 64 -13.50 18.95 21.47
C GLU A 64 -12.66 19.50 20.31
N ASP A 65 -11.88 20.57 20.51
CA ASP A 65 -11.13 21.18 19.41
C ASP A 65 -9.99 20.28 18.88
N PRO A 66 -9.10 19.70 19.71
CA PRO A 66 -8.05 18.79 19.23
C PRO A 66 -8.61 17.56 18.51
N ALA A 67 -9.65 16.92 19.08
CA ALA A 67 -10.24 15.74 18.48
C ALA A 67 -10.95 16.08 17.16
N LEU A 68 -11.67 17.19 17.08
CA LEU A 68 -12.28 17.60 15.82
C LEU A 68 -11.25 18.01 14.76
N ASN A 69 -10.10 18.60 15.15
CA ASN A 69 -9.01 18.90 14.22
C ASN A 69 -8.43 17.64 13.58
N VAL A 70 -8.35 16.53 14.32
CA VAL A 70 -7.90 15.24 13.78
C VAL A 70 -9.03 14.55 13.00
N LEU A 71 -10.24 14.51 13.55
CA LEU A 71 -11.39 13.85 12.91
C LEU A 71 -11.68 14.40 11.51
N TRP A 72 -11.66 15.73 11.36
CA TRP A 72 -11.96 16.41 10.10
C TRP A 72 -10.71 16.67 9.26
N ARG A 73 -9.54 16.17 9.68
CA ARG A 73 -8.29 16.35 8.91
C ARG A 73 -8.35 15.63 7.58
N VAL A 74 -8.87 14.41 7.61
CA VAL A 74 -9.04 13.51 6.47
C VAL A 74 -10.53 13.33 6.26
N VAL A 75 -11.02 13.70 5.09
CA VAL A 75 -12.44 13.59 4.71
C VAL A 75 -12.54 12.69 3.50
N ASP A 76 -13.28 11.59 3.65
CA ASP A 76 -13.38 10.54 2.63
C ASP A 76 -14.28 10.95 1.46
N SER A 77 -15.21 11.88 1.67
CA SER A 77 -16.12 12.34 0.61
C SER A 77 -16.59 13.79 0.82
N ILE A 78 -16.79 14.53 -0.27
CA ILE A 78 -17.39 15.87 -0.22
C ILE A 78 -18.83 15.85 0.33
N PRO A 79 -19.70 14.89 -0.03
CA PRO A 79 -21.04 14.78 0.55
C PRO A 79 -21.04 14.68 2.08
N ASP A 80 -20.07 13.96 2.68
CA ASP A 80 -19.95 13.87 4.15
C ASP A 80 -19.67 15.22 4.81
N LEU A 81 -18.88 16.05 4.15
CA LEU A 81 -18.65 17.42 4.59
C LEU A 81 -19.93 18.25 4.47
N LEU A 82 -20.63 18.17 3.34
CA LEU A 82 -21.86 18.94 3.08
C LEU A 82 -23.01 18.55 4.02
N ARG A 83 -23.06 17.31 4.51
CA ARG A 83 -24.05 16.83 5.51
C ARG A 83 -24.03 17.60 6.84
N ILE A 84 -22.98 18.39 7.12
CA ILE A 84 -22.95 19.30 8.27
C ILE A 84 -23.97 20.43 8.13
N LEU A 85 -24.28 20.84 6.89
CA LEU A 85 -25.25 21.89 6.60
C LEU A 85 -26.67 21.34 6.67
N PRO A 86 -27.55 21.86 7.54
CA PRO A 86 -28.92 21.35 7.66
C PRO A 86 -29.79 21.52 6.41
N SER A 87 -29.37 22.37 5.46
CA SER A 87 -30.04 22.56 4.18
C SER A 87 -29.67 21.51 3.14
N TYR A 88 -28.60 20.74 3.34
CA TYR A 88 -28.14 19.73 2.38
C TYR A 88 -28.98 18.45 2.51
N SER A 89 -29.55 17.98 1.40
CA SER A 89 -30.22 16.69 1.30
C SER A 89 -29.29 15.65 0.68
N VAL A 90 -29.46 14.39 1.08
CA VAL A 90 -28.75 13.24 0.46
C VAL A 90 -29.45 12.81 -0.83
N TYR A 91 -30.74 13.13 -0.99
CA TYR A 91 -31.47 12.81 -2.21
C TYR A 91 -32.52 13.88 -2.53
N PRO A 92 -32.39 14.61 -3.65
CA PRO A 92 -31.16 14.74 -4.44
C PRO A 92 -30.01 15.33 -3.61
N TYR A 93 -28.76 15.06 -3.99
CA TYR A 93 -27.54 15.58 -3.35
C TYR A 93 -27.35 17.09 -3.62
N THR A 94 -28.24 17.88 -3.03
CA THR A 94 -28.40 19.32 -3.31
C THR A 94 -28.94 20.06 -2.09
N PHE A 95 -28.93 21.40 -2.16
CA PHE A 95 -29.48 22.22 -1.10
C PHE A 95 -31.00 22.39 -1.26
N THR A 96 -31.76 21.99 -0.24
CA THR A 96 -33.23 22.12 -0.18
C THR A 96 -33.70 23.54 0.11
N ARG A 97 -32.82 24.39 0.63
CA ARG A 97 -33.05 25.81 0.92
C ARG A 97 -31.72 26.57 0.97
N ASP A 98 -31.81 27.89 1.01
CA ASP A 98 -30.64 28.74 1.24
C ASP A 98 -29.94 28.41 2.57
N ILE A 99 -28.61 28.45 2.52
CA ILE A 99 -27.75 28.35 3.70
C ILE A 99 -27.87 29.67 4.48
N THR A 100 -28.06 29.60 5.79
CA THR A 100 -28.08 30.81 6.63
C THR A 100 -26.66 31.20 7.07
N GLU A 101 -26.41 32.48 7.34
CA GLU A 101 -25.09 32.95 7.83
C GLU A 101 -24.59 32.17 9.08
N PRO A 102 -25.44 31.87 10.09
CA PRO A 102 -25.00 31.06 11.23
C PRO A 102 -24.61 29.63 10.85
N GLU A 103 -25.32 29.01 9.90
CA GLU A 103 -24.99 27.67 9.39
C GLU A 103 -23.64 27.69 8.66
N TRP A 104 -23.44 28.67 7.78
CA TRP A 104 -22.18 28.86 7.08
C TRP A 104 -21.01 29.15 8.04
N ALA A 105 -21.22 30.01 9.02
CA ALA A 105 -20.22 30.32 10.05
C ALA A 105 -19.82 29.07 10.85
N ARG A 106 -20.79 28.20 11.15
CA ARG A 106 -20.51 26.89 11.78
C ARG A 106 -19.75 25.97 10.81
N PHE A 107 -20.19 25.89 9.56
CA PHE A 107 -19.60 25.02 8.55
C PHE A 107 -18.14 25.37 8.27
N ARG A 108 -17.81 26.66 8.14
CA ARG A 108 -16.43 27.16 7.99
C ARG A 108 -15.46 26.65 9.06
N LYS A 109 -15.92 26.43 10.29
CA LYS A 109 -15.08 25.87 11.37
C LYS A 109 -14.61 24.46 11.08
N TYR A 110 -15.35 23.70 10.27
CA TYR A 110 -14.96 22.37 9.81
C TYR A 110 -14.10 22.46 8.54
N LEU A 111 -14.43 23.35 7.60
CA LEU A 111 -13.66 23.52 6.35
C LEU A 111 -12.18 23.83 6.59
N ILE A 112 -11.85 24.66 7.58
CA ILE A 112 -10.46 25.00 7.92
C ILE A 112 -9.67 23.83 8.53
N ARG A 113 -10.33 22.73 8.91
CA ARG A 113 -9.67 21.56 9.50
C ARG A 113 -9.29 20.53 8.43
N VAL A 114 -9.93 20.56 7.27
CA VAL A 114 -9.69 19.62 6.17
C VAL A 114 -8.32 19.86 5.54
N ARG A 115 -7.49 18.82 5.55
CA ARG A 115 -6.14 18.78 4.95
C ARG A 115 -6.05 17.75 3.84
N ASP A 116 -6.80 16.67 3.95
CA ASP A 116 -6.88 15.59 2.97
C ASP A 116 -8.34 15.39 2.59
N LEU A 117 -8.62 15.40 1.30
CA LEU A 117 -9.96 15.19 0.74
C LEU A 117 -9.87 14.17 -0.39
N ASN A 118 -10.67 13.11 -0.28
CA ASN A 118 -11.02 12.28 -1.43
C ASN A 118 -12.30 12.82 -2.08
N ALA A 119 -12.22 13.11 -3.38
CA ALA A 119 -13.26 13.71 -4.19
C ALA A 119 -13.96 12.70 -5.12
N GLU A 120 -13.73 11.40 -4.98
CA GLU A 120 -14.29 10.35 -5.86
C GLU A 120 -15.83 10.43 -5.96
N ASP A 121 -16.54 10.64 -4.86
CA ASP A 121 -18.02 10.71 -4.82
C ASP A 121 -18.64 12.04 -5.30
N HIS A 122 -17.90 12.87 -6.05
CA HIS A 122 -18.39 14.18 -6.49
C HIS A 122 -19.51 14.08 -7.55
N GLU A 123 -19.56 13.00 -8.34
CA GLU A 123 -20.59 12.79 -9.37
C GLU A 123 -22.00 12.77 -8.79
N CYS A 124 -22.12 12.40 -7.51
CA CYS A 124 -23.39 12.44 -6.80
C CYS A 124 -23.90 13.87 -6.63
N ILE A 125 -23.02 14.89 -6.58
CA ILE A 125 -23.36 16.27 -6.22
C ILE A 125 -23.89 17.03 -7.44
N GLU A 126 -25.11 17.56 -7.33
CA GLU A 126 -25.69 18.37 -8.42
C GLU A 126 -24.88 19.65 -8.71
N ALA A 127 -24.78 20.03 -9.98
CA ALA A 127 -24.13 21.26 -10.45
C ALA A 127 -24.55 22.54 -9.71
N PHE A 128 -25.83 22.61 -9.34
CA PHE A 128 -26.38 23.75 -8.61
C PHE A 128 -25.75 23.90 -7.22
N THR A 129 -25.41 22.80 -6.54
CA THR A 129 -24.74 22.79 -5.23
C THR A 129 -23.44 23.56 -5.28
N TRP A 130 -22.61 23.33 -6.29
CA TRP A 130 -21.36 24.04 -6.50
C TRP A 130 -21.57 25.54 -6.74
N THR A 131 -22.61 25.89 -7.51
CA THR A 131 -22.97 27.30 -7.73
C THR A 131 -23.36 27.98 -6.42
N VAL A 132 -24.11 27.31 -5.54
CA VAL A 132 -24.46 27.83 -4.21
C VAL A 132 -23.19 28.00 -3.36
N LEU A 133 -22.33 26.99 -3.27
CA LEU A 133 -21.09 27.06 -2.48
C LEU A 133 -20.16 28.19 -2.95
N ARG A 134 -20.06 28.42 -4.27
CA ARG A 134 -19.24 29.50 -4.83
C ARG A 134 -19.68 30.89 -4.37
N ARG A 135 -20.99 31.10 -4.14
CA ARG A 135 -21.51 32.38 -3.61
C ARG A 135 -21.03 32.66 -2.19
N TRP A 136 -20.78 31.62 -1.41
CA TRP A 136 -20.30 31.70 -0.03
C TRP A 136 -18.77 31.81 0.09
N CYS A 137 -18.05 31.51 -1.00
CA CYS A 137 -16.60 31.63 -1.13
C CYS A 137 -16.17 32.50 -2.33
N PRO A 138 -16.54 33.80 -2.37
CA PRO A 138 -16.28 34.63 -3.56
C PRO A 138 -14.80 34.94 -3.80
N GLN A 139 -13.97 34.96 -2.75
CA GLN A 139 -12.58 35.43 -2.82
C GLN A 139 -11.53 34.37 -2.43
N GLY A 140 -11.93 33.13 -2.19
CA GLY A 140 -11.00 32.13 -1.70
C GLY A 140 -11.41 30.69 -2.02
N PRO A 141 -10.47 29.75 -1.82
CA PRO A 141 -10.74 28.32 -1.95
C PRO A 141 -11.80 27.88 -0.95
N PHE A 142 -12.58 26.86 -1.34
CA PHE A 142 -13.57 26.22 -0.47
C PHE A 142 -12.91 25.57 0.75
N LEU A 143 -11.74 24.96 0.53
CA LEU A 143 -10.92 24.31 1.55
C LEU A 143 -9.55 25.02 1.63
N PRO A 144 -9.43 26.10 2.42
CA PRO A 144 -8.26 26.98 2.38
C PRO A 144 -6.97 26.31 2.82
N LEU A 145 -7.09 25.23 3.58
CA LEU A 145 -5.99 24.52 4.21
C LEU A 145 -5.78 23.12 3.64
N LEU A 146 -6.42 22.82 2.50
CA LEU A 146 -6.28 21.55 1.80
C LEU A 146 -4.85 21.35 1.28
N GLU A 147 -4.30 20.20 1.58
CA GLU A 147 -2.91 19.84 1.34
C GLU A 147 -2.81 18.68 0.34
N ARG A 148 -3.78 17.76 0.40
CA ARG A 148 -3.90 16.59 -0.45
C ARG A 148 -5.31 16.52 -1.03
N LEU A 149 -5.41 16.29 -2.33
CA LEU A 149 -6.66 16.09 -3.05
C LEU A 149 -6.57 14.81 -3.87
N SER A 150 -7.34 13.79 -3.51
CA SER A 150 -7.44 12.52 -4.23
C SER A 150 -8.81 12.35 -4.88
N GLY A 151 -8.93 11.37 -5.79
CA GLY A 151 -10.18 11.12 -6.51
C GLY A 151 -10.67 12.31 -7.35
N PHE A 152 -9.77 13.21 -7.77
CA PHE A 152 -10.15 14.38 -8.55
C PHE A 152 -10.40 13.99 -10.00
N GLU A 153 -11.65 13.93 -10.41
CA GLU A 153 -11.97 13.58 -11.79
C GLU A 153 -12.13 14.84 -12.63
N LEU A 154 -11.52 14.82 -13.81
CA LEU A 154 -11.79 15.80 -14.85
C LEU A 154 -13.01 15.31 -15.61
N ASP A 155 -14.18 15.82 -15.23
CA ASP A 155 -15.51 15.55 -15.81
C ASP A 155 -16.13 16.83 -16.42
N ASP A 156 -17.39 16.77 -16.89
CA ASP A 156 -18.09 17.96 -17.41
C ASP A 156 -18.35 19.02 -16.32
N MET A 157 -18.26 18.64 -15.04
CA MET A 157 -18.34 19.53 -13.89
C MET A 157 -16.99 20.13 -13.47
N GLY A 158 -15.89 19.79 -14.15
CA GLY A 158 -14.52 20.08 -13.72
C GLY A 158 -14.20 21.54 -13.38
N ILE A 159 -14.88 22.53 -14.01
CA ILE A 159 -14.73 23.95 -13.62
C ILE A 159 -15.20 24.18 -12.18
N SER A 160 -16.28 23.53 -11.76
CA SER A 160 -16.83 23.66 -10.42
C SER A 160 -15.82 23.15 -9.38
N HIS A 161 -15.08 22.09 -9.71
CA HIS A 161 -14.07 21.52 -8.81
C HIS A 161 -12.85 22.41 -8.62
N THR A 162 -12.66 23.44 -9.47
CA THR A 162 -11.56 24.41 -9.30
C THR A 162 -11.63 25.16 -7.96
N MET A 163 -12.79 25.18 -7.29
CA MET A 163 -12.90 25.76 -5.93
C MET A 163 -12.17 24.96 -4.85
N LEU A 164 -11.81 23.71 -5.13
CA LEU A 164 -11.00 22.86 -4.25
C LEU A 164 -9.50 23.18 -4.37
N LEU A 165 -9.11 23.93 -5.41
CA LEU A 165 -7.72 24.31 -5.65
C LEU A 165 -7.30 25.38 -4.67
N THR A 166 -6.36 25.03 -3.79
CA THR A 166 -5.74 25.95 -2.85
C THR A 166 -4.24 26.00 -3.08
N PRO A 167 -3.57 27.14 -2.84
CA PRO A 167 -2.11 27.23 -2.86
C PRO A 167 -1.38 26.30 -1.88
N MET A 168 -2.10 25.71 -0.91
CA MET A 168 -1.52 24.76 0.07
C MET A 168 -1.42 23.32 -0.48
N LEU A 169 -2.02 23.05 -1.65
CA LEU A 169 -1.97 21.73 -2.28
C LEU A 169 -0.55 21.35 -2.65
N HIS A 170 -0.14 20.17 -2.21
CA HIS A 170 1.13 19.58 -2.57
C HIS A 170 1.02 18.14 -3.07
N HIS A 171 -0.15 17.50 -2.92
CA HIS A 171 -0.47 16.21 -3.50
C HIS A 171 -1.79 16.29 -4.25
N VAL A 172 -1.80 15.83 -5.50
CA VAL A 172 -3.01 15.72 -6.31
C VAL A 172 -3.03 14.35 -6.97
N SER A 173 -4.11 13.59 -6.78
CA SER A 173 -4.41 12.36 -7.51
C SER A 173 -5.66 12.62 -8.35
N MET A 174 -5.53 12.46 -9.67
CA MET A 174 -6.58 12.80 -10.63
C MET A 174 -6.82 11.71 -11.67
N ALA A 175 -8.06 11.60 -12.13
CA ALA A 175 -8.47 10.69 -13.19
C ALA A 175 -8.83 11.46 -14.48
N LEU A 176 -8.37 10.96 -15.61
CA LEU A 176 -8.67 11.47 -16.95
C LEU A 176 -9.62 10.53 -17.68
N TRP A 177 -10.90 10.88 -17.74
CA TRP A 177 -11.89 10.07 -18.47
C TRP A 177 -12.04 10.51 -19.93
N LEU A 178 -12.74 9.71 -20.75
CA LEU A 178 -13.04 10.05 -22.15
C LEU A 178 -13.91 11.31 -22.28
N HIS A 179 -14.70 11.58 -21.25
CA HIS A 179 -15.43 12.83 -21.06
C HIS A 179 -14.79 13.58 -19.89
N PRO A 180 -14.60 14.92 -19.98
CA PRO A 180 -15.23 15.89 -20.88
C PRO A 180 -14.41 16.12 -22.15
N SER A 181 -14.85 17.05 -23.00
CA SER A 181 -14.11 17.44 -24.22
C SER A 181 -12.66 17.89 -23.93
N GLU A 182 -11.76 17.74 -24.90
CA GLU A 182 -10.38 18.27 -24.81
C GLU A 182 -10.34 19.74 -24.37
N ALA A 183 -11.26 20.54 -24.91
CA ALA A 183 -11.34 21.97 -24.65
C ALA A 183 -11.68 22.23 -23.18
N THR A 184 -12.59 21.44 -22.61
CA THR A 184 -12.94 21.50 -21.18
C THR A 184 -11.73 21.17 -20.32
N VAL A 185 -11.03 20.06 -20.63
CA VAL A 185 -9.82 19.67 -19.89
C VAL A 185 -8.75 20.76 -19.95
N ARG A 186 -8.49 21.33 -21.14
CA ARG A 186 -7.48 22.40 -21.29
C ARG A 186 -7.86 23.66 -20.53
N MET A 187 -9.14 24.03 -20.51
CA MET A 187 -9.63 25.17 -19.75
C MET A 187 -9.45 24.95 -18.25
N VAL A 188 -9.89 23.81 -17.71
CA VAL A 188 -9.72 23.46 -16.30
C VAL A 188 -8.23 23.40 -15.93
N MET A 189 -7.41 22.83 -16.80
CA MET A 189 -5.97 22.80 -16.60
C MET A 189 -5.34 24.19 -16.58
N GLY A 190 -5.78 25.10 -17.45
CA GLY A 190 -5.34 26.50 -17.42
C GLY A 190 -5.54 27.16 -16.05
N GLU A 191 -6.68 26.89 -15.41
CA GLU A 191 -6.98 27.36 -14.05
C GLU A 191 -6.19 26.62 -12.96
N MET A 192 -5.91 25.32 -13.15
CA MET A 192 -5.13 24.51 -12.22
C MET A 192 -3.63 24.79 -12.26
N MET A 193 -3.09 25.24 -13.40
CA MET A 193 -1.64 25.36 -13.62
C MET A 193 -0.88 26.14 -12.54
N PRO A 194 -1.36 27.29 -12.03
CA PRO A 194 -0.66 28.01 -10.96
C PRO A 194 -0.45 27.15 -9.72
N VAL A 195 -1.42 26.32 -9.37
CA VAL A 195 -1.36 25.40 -8.22
C VAL A 195 -0.51 24.18 -8.56
N LEU A 196 -0.73 23.55 -9.72
CA LEU A 196 0.04 22.37 -10.16
C LEU A 196 1.55 22.67 -10.30
N SER A 197 1.94 23.91 -10.61
CA SER A 197 3.36 24.27 -10.66
C SER A 197 4.10 24.13 -9.32
N GLN A 198 3.35 24.06 -8.20
CA GLN A 198 3.88 23.99 -6.84
C GLN A 198 3.73 22.59 -6.21
N ILE A 199 3.01 21.68 -6.86
CA ILE A 199 2.74 20.35 -6.29
C ILE A 199 4.02 19.52 -6.24
N ARG A 200 4.08 18.65 -5.23
CA ARG A 200 5.20 17.75 -4.95
C ARG A 200 4.87 16.31 -5.28
N SER A 201 3.60 15.94 -5.35
CA SER A 201 3.17 14.60 -5.70
C SER A 201 1.98 14.66 -6.64
N LEU A 202 2.09 13.95 -7.76
CA LEU A 202 1.05 13.84 -8.78
C LEU A 202 0.78 12.37 -9.04
N ALA A 203 -0.48 11.96 -8.94
CA ALA A 203 -0.94 10.69 -9.47
C ALA A 203 -1.96 10.94 -10.59
N VAL A 204 -1.82 10.23 -11.70
CA VAL A 204 -2.71 10.34 -12.87
C VAL A 204 -3.20 8.94 -13.25
N SER A 205 -4.51 8.77 -13.31
CA SER A 205 -5.22 7.58 -13.77
C SER A 205 -6.18 7.91 -14.92
N GLY A 206 -6.90 6.91 -15.46
CA GLY A 206 -7.83 7.06 -16.59
C GLY A 206 -7.25 6.63 -17.94
N HIS A 207 -7.57 7.37 -19.01
CA HIS A 207 -7.21 7.01 -20.39
C HIS A 207 -5.89 7.64 -20.86
N ALA A 208 -5.04 6.81 -21.48
CA ALA A 208 -3.68 7.17 -21.88
C ALA A 208 -3.58 8.22 -22.99
N ASP A 209 -4.55 8.21 -23.89
CA ASP A 209 -4.68 9.18 -24.99
C ASP A 209 -4.85 10.61 -24.48
N ARG A 210 -5.26 10.80 -23.23
CA ARG A 210 -5.52 12.12 -22.62
C ARG A 210 -4.33 12.70 -21.85
N LEU A 211 -3.28 11.91 -21.60
CA LEU A 211 -2.09 12.34 -20.82
C LEU A 211 -1.48 13.64 -21.35
N HIS A 212 -1.48 13.81 -22.66
CA HIS A 212 -0.89 14.97 -23.35
C HIS A 212 -1.57 16.30 -23.00
N LEU A 213 -2.77 16.28 -22.41
CA LEU A 213 -3.50 17.45 -21.96
C LEU A 213 -2.96 18.01 -20.64
N ILE A 214 -2.20 17.18 -19.90
CA ILE A 214 -1.53 17.60 -18.68
C ILE A 214 -0.06 17.91 -19.01
N PRO A 215 0.45 19.11 -18.73
CA PRO A 215 1.85 19.44 -18.95
C PRO A 215 2.74 18.86 -17.83
N ILE A 216 2.62 17.56 -17.52
CA ILE A 216 3.31 16.84 -16.43
C ILE A 216 4.82 17.08 -16.50
N TRP A 217 5.36 17.06 -17.71
CA TRP A 217 6.78 17.19 -17.99
C TRP A 217 7.35 18.57 -17.65
N SER A 218 6.49 19.56 -17.32
CA SER A 218 6.89 20.90 -16.88
C SER A 218 6.91 21.08 -15.36
N LEU A 219 6.41 20.10 -14.60
CA LEU A 219 6.23 20.20 -13.15
C LEU A 219 7.52 19.85 -12.38
N VAL A 220 8.53 20.72 -12.51
CA VAL A 220 9.89 20.47 -11.99
C VAL A 220 10.00 20.36 -10.46
N GLN A 221 8.95 20.71 -9.72
CA GLN A 221 8.87 20.59 -8.26
C GLN A 221 8.43 19.19 -7.79
N LEU A 222 8.04 18.31 -8.72
CA LEU A 222 7.59 16.97 -8.38
C LEU A 222 8.68 16.15 -7.69
N ARG A 223 8.26 15.52 -6.60
CA ARG A 223 8.99 14.53 -5.81
C ARG A 223 8.46 13.13 -6.05
N SER A 224 7.17 13.01 -6.31
CA SER A 224 6.48 11.75 -6.57
C SER A 224 5.60 11.89 -7.80
N LEU A 225 5.73 10.95 -8.74
CA LEU A 225 4.88 10.87 -9.93
C LEU A 225 4.41 9.43 -10.12
N LYS A 226 3.09 9.22 -10.15
CA LYS A 226 2.44 7.94 -10.48
C LYS A 226 1.57 8.12 -11.73
N ILE A 227 1.80 7.29 -12.75
CA ILE A 227 0.95 7.20 -13.94
C ILE A 227 0.48 5.75 -14.05
N ALA A 228 -0.80 5.51 -13.75
CA ALA A 228 -1.35 4.17 -13.57
C ALA A 228 -1.66 3.44 -14.88
N TYR A 229 -2.06 4.17 -15.93
CA TYR A 229 -2.31 3.60 -17.25
C TYR A 229 -1.06 3.46 -18.08
N SER A 230 -1.13 2.57 -19.06
CA SER A 230 -0.05 2.29 -20.00
C SER A 230 0.29 3.53 -20.84
N ILE A 231 1.55 3.92 -20.83
CA ILE A 231 2.10 5.03 -21.61
C ILE A 231 3.15 4.52 -22.58
N THR A 232 3.30 5.24 -23.70
CA THR A 232 4.44 5.13 -24.60
C THR A 232 5.31 6.37 -24.39
N PRO A 233 6.32 6.32 -23.50
CA PRO A 233 7.20 7.45 -23.26
C PRO A 233 7.91 7.87 -24.55
N THR A 234 8.11 9.17 -24.72
CA THR A 234 8.97 9.73 -25.76
C THR A 234 10.33 10.11 -25.17
N VAL A 235 11.35 10.21 -26.03
CA VAL A 235 12.68 10.73 -25.65
C VAL A 235 12.58 12.07 -24.93
N THR A 236 11.69 12.96 -25.39
CA THR A 236 11.45 14.27 -24.77
C THR A 236 10.88 14.12 -23.36
N SER A 237 9.83 13.30 -23.18
CA SER A 237 9.23 13.09 -21.86
C SER A 237 10.21 12.48 -20.85
N LEU A 238 11.01 11.49 -21.27
CA LEU A 238 12.00 10.86 -20.40
C LEU A 238 13.13 11.82 -20.03
N ASN A 239 13.63 12.62 -20.98
CA ASN A 239 14.62 13.66 -20.68
C ASN A 239 14.08 14.71 -19.71
N SER A 240 12.80 15.09 -19.83
CA SER A 240 12.16 15.99 -18.88
C SER A 240 12.07 15.37 -17.49
N LEU A 241 11.60 14.13 -17.35
CA LEU A 241 11.58 13.42 -16.06
C LEU A 241 12.96 13.26 -15.44
N ALA A 242 13.94 12.87 -16.26
CA ALA A 242 15.33 12.71 -15.84
C ALA A 242 15.93 14.02 -15.29
N SER A 243 15.44 15.17 -15.78
CA SER A 243 15.86 16.50 -15.35
C SER A 243 15.23 16.99 -14.05
N PHE A 244 14.20 16.31 -13.51
CA PHE A 244 13.54 16.75 -12.28
C PHE A 244 14.49 16.60 -11.08
N PRO A 245 14.90 17.71 -10.44
CA PRO A 245 15.95 17.68 -9.41
C PRO A 245 15.50 17.03 -8.10
N PHE A 246 14.19 16.95 -7.86
CA PHE A 246 13.62 16.47 -6.61
C PHE A 246 12.82 15.17 -6.73
N LEU A 247 12.73 14.58 -7.93
CA LEU A 247 11.95 13.37 -8.18
C LEU A 247 12.59 12.16 -7.46
N ARG A 248 11.89 11.64 -6.45
CA ARG A 248 12.29 10.53 -5.59
C ARG A 248 11.50 9.26 -5.88
N ASP A 249 10.21 9.42 -6.20
CA ASP A 249 9.28 8.31 -6.40
C ASP A 249 8.72 8.41 -7.82
N LEU A 250 8.88 7.34 -8.60
CA LEU A 250 8.39 7.26 -9.97
C LEU A 250 7.67 5.93 -10.17
N SER A 251 6.40 5.98 -10.53
CA SER A 251 5.60 4.83 -10.92
C SER A 251 5.07 5.02 -12.33
N LEU A 252 5.45 4.13 -13.24
CA LEU A 252 5.05 4.17 -14.65
C LEU A 252 4.50 2.83 -15.09
N ASN A 253 3.49 2.83 -15.95
CA ASN A 253 3.02 1.66 -16.68
C ASN A 253 3.46 1.79 -18.15
N LEU A 254 4.39 0.94 -18.60
CA LEU A 254 5.13 1.08 -19.86
C LEU A 254 4.56 0.19 -20.98
N THR A 255 4.47 0.76 -22.18
CA THR A 255 4.17 0.07 -23.44
C THR A 255 5.00 0.64 -24.60
N ALA A 256 5.22 -0.16 -25.64
CA ALA A 256 5.84 0.26 -26.91
C ALA A 256 7.20 0.98 -26.76
N MET A 257 8.08 0.45 -25.91
CA MET A 257 9.41 1.04 -25.64
C MET A 257 10.46 0.71 -26.73
N GLU A 258 10.15 -0.15 -27.70
CA GLU A 258 11.08 -0.66 -28.71
C GLU A 258 11.72 0.47 -29.54
N GLU A 259 10.95 1.53 -29.83
CA GLU A 259 11.42 2.70 -30.59
C GLU A 259 12.48 3.53 -29.84
N LEU A 260 12.57 3.37 -28.52
CA LEU A 260 13.55 4.05 -27.68
C LEU A 260 14.85 3.26 -27.53
N ALA A 261 14.89 2.00 -27.98
CA ALA A 261 16.09 1.20 -27.94
C ALA A 261 17.24 1.91 -28.69
N ALA A 262 18.44 1.88 -28.11
CA ALA A 262 19.64 2.55 -28.62
C ALA A 262 19.63 4.09 -28.67
N ILE A 263 18.59 4.77 -28.17
CA ILE A 263 18.59 6.24 -28.07
C ILE A 263 19.25 6.67 -26.76
N PRO A 264 20.37 7.41 -26.79
CA PRO A 264 21.01 7.88 -25.56
C PRO A 264 20.15 8.97 -24.90
N LEU A 265 19.79 8.78 -23.63
CA LEU A 265 19.19 9.82 -22.80
C LEU A 265 20.26 10.64 -22.09
N LYS A 266 19.88 11.86 -21.68
CA LYS A 266 20.70 12.64 -20.74
C LYS A 266 20.78 11.89 -19.42
N SER A 267 21.96 11.94 -18.78
CA SER A 267 22.09 11.47 -17.41
C SER A 267 21.14 12.24 -16.50
N GLY A 268 20.41 11.53 -15.64
CA GLY A 268 19.40 12.13 -14.78
C GLY A 268 18.96 11.21 -13.67
N PHE A 269 17.76 11.42 -13.12
CA PHE A 269 17.21 10.64 -12.01
C PHE A 269 18.13 10.59 -10.77
N GLN A 270 18.89 11.66 -10.53
CA GLN A 270 19.88 11.73 -9.44
C GLN A 270 19.23 11.70 -8.05
N ALA A 271 17.97 12.11 -7.95
CA ALA A 271 17.19 12.06 -6.73
C ALA A 271 16.33 10.79 -6.61
N LEU A 272 16.21 9.97 -7.65
CA LEU A 272 15.27 8.85 -7.70
C LEU A 272 15.70 7.75 -6.73
N ARG A 273 14.79 7.38 -5.83
CA ARG A 273 14.98 6.38 -4.77
C ARG A 273 14.02 5.21 -4.90
N HIS A 274 12.81 5.46 -5.35
CA HIS A 274 11.76 4.45 -5.49
C HIS A 274 11.28 4.45 -6.94
N LEU A 275 11.35 3.29 -7.58
CA LEU A 275 10.93 3.09 -8.95
C LEU A 275 9.96 1.91 -8.99
N GLU A 276 8.77 2.16 -9.49
CA GLU A 276 7.75 1.17 -9.76
C GLU A 276 7.47 1.14 -11.27
N LEU A 277 7.64 -0.02 -11.88
CA LEU A 277 7.40 -0.21 -13.31
C LEU A 277 6.37 -1.32 -13.48
N SER A 278 5.25 -0.98 -14.10
CA SER A 278 4.31 -1.95 -14.64
C SER A 278 4.54 -2.07 -16.14
N ALA A 279 4.47 -3.27 -16.71
CA ALA A 279 4.57 -3.45 -18.16
C ALA A 279 3.82 -4.70 -18.62
N ILE A 280 3.48 -4.74 -19.90
CA ILE A 280 2.94 -5.96 -20.52
C ILE A 280 4.00 -7.06 -20.51
N GLY A 281 5.25 -6.73 -20.86
CA GLY A 281 6.39 -7.66 -20.86
C GLY A 281 7.67 -7.03 -20.31
N LEU A 282 8.66 -7.87 -19.98
CA LEU A 282 9.92 -7.43 -19.36
C LEU A 282 10.82 -6.65 -20.33
N THR A 283 10.69 -6.83 -21.64
CA THR A 283 11.45 -6.08 -22.66
C THR A 283 11.35 -4.57 -22.47
N HIS A 284 10.15 -4.05 -22.18
CA HIS A 284 9.95 -2.60 -21.96
C HIS A 284 10.70 -2.09 -20.72
N VAL A 285 10.77 -2.91 -19.68
CA VAL A 285 11.48 -2.62 -18.43
C VAL A 285 13.00 -2.64 -18.65
N VAL A 286 13.49 -3.64 -19.40
CA VAL A 286 14.92 -3.73 -19.81
C VAL A 286 15.33 -2.45 -20.55
N ILE A 287 14.58 -2.06 -21.57
CA ILE A 287 14.87 -0.86 -22.37
C ILE A 287 14.86 0.39 -21.47
N PHE A 288 13.85 0.55 -20.62
CA PHE A 288 13.75 1.68 -19.70
C PHE A 288 14.97 1.78 -18.76
N LEU A 289 15.37 0.66 -18.14
CA LEU A 289 16.51 0.66 -17.22
C LEU A 289 17.85 0.88 -17.95
N GLU A 290 18.00 0.34 -19.17
CA GLU A 290 19.17 0.55 -20.00
C GLU A 290 19.37 2.04 -20.34
N ILE A 291 18.30 2.74 -20.72
CA ILE A 291 18.41 4.16 -21.12
C ILE A 291 18.47 5.12 -19.92
N THR A 292 17.89 4.77 -18.77
CA THR A 292 17.79 5.68 -17.61
C THR A 292 18.86 5.48 -16.54
N LYS A 293 19.29 4.24 -16.28
CA LYS A 293 20.32 3.84 -15.29
C LYS A 293 20.29 4.67 -13.99
N PRO A 294 19.20 4.62 -13.20
CA PRO A 294 19.05 5.46 -12.01
C PRO A 294 20.13 5.10 -10.96
N PRO A 295 21.07 6.01 -10.62
CA PRO A 295 22.29 5.65 -9.90
C PRO A 295 22.09 5.41 -8.39
N ARG A 296 20.95 5.84 -7.84
CA ARG A 296 20.71 5.99 -6.40
C ARG A 296 19.43 5.28 -5.91
N LEU A 297 18.98 4.31 -6.70
CA LEU A 297 17.75 3.59 -6.47
C LEU A 297 17.85 2.69 -5.22
N HIS A 298 16.94 2.86 -4.27
CA HIS A 298 16.84 2.06 -3.05
C HIS A 298 15.73 1.01 -3.13
N SER A 299 14.65 1.30 -3.85
CA SER A 299 13.51 0.40 -4.00
C SER A 299 13.14 0.26 -5.46
N PHE A 300 12.97 -0.99 -5.89
CA PHE A 300 12.50 -1.35 -7.22
C PHE A 300 11.32 -2.31 -7.11
N LYS A 301 10.17 -1.88 -7.65
CA LYS A 301 8.97 -2.70 -7.80
C LYS A 301 8.69 -2.91 -9.28
N LEU A 302 8.41 -4.14 -9.66
CA LEU A 302 8.11 -4.54 -11.04
C LEU A 302 6.79 -5.29 -11.05
N SER A 303 5.86 -4.90 -11.92
CA SER A 303 4.65 -5.67 -12.24
C SER A 303 4.64 -6.03 -13.72
N CYS A 304 4.48 -7.31 -14.04
CA CYS A 304 4.49 -7.81 -15.42
C CYS A 304 3.20 -8.59 -15.70
N ARG A 305 2.33 -8.05 -16.57
CA ARG A 305 0.96 -8.55 -16.79
C ARG A 305 0.83 -9.75 -17.74
N LYS A 306 1.81 -9.97 -18.61
CA LYS A 306 1.86 -11.10 -19.55
C LYS A 306 3.15 -11.91 -19.39
N PHE A 307 3.44 -12.30 -18.15
CA PHE A 307 4.57 -13.16 -17.87
C PHE A 307 4.40 -14.50 -18.61
N LEU A 308 5.41 -14.90 -19.40
CA LEU A 308 5.45 -16.14 -20.21
C LEU A 308 4.39 -16.28 -21.34
N ALA A 309 3.55 -15.28 -21.62
CA ALA A 309 2.51 -15.43 -22.64
C ALA A 309 3.07 -15.61 -24.06
N ASP A 310 4.10 -14.82 -24.39
CA ASP A 310 4.65 -14.71 -25.75
C ASP A 310 6.17 -15.03 -25.78
N THR A 311 6.71 -15.63 -24.72
CA THR A 311 8.17 -15.77 -24.56
C THR A 311 8.51 -17.03 -23.77
N ASP A 312 9.57 -17.74 -24.19
CA ASP A 312 10.09 -18.89 -23.46
C ASP A 312 10.75 -18.49 -22.13
N ILE A 313 10.93 -19.48 -21.26
CA ILE A 313 11.49 -19.26 -19.92
C ILE A 313 12.94 -18.77 -19.95
N GLU A 314 13.75 -19.21 -20.92
CA GLU A 314 15.17 -18.84 -21.02
C GLU A 314 15.31 -17.35 -21.36
N SER A 315 14.48 -16.85 -22.27
CA SER A 315 14.41 -15.44 -22.64
C SER A 315 13.90 -14.58 -21.47
N VAL A 316 12.89 -15.03 -20.74
CA VAL A 316 12.41 -14.34 -19.52
C VAL A 316 13.51 -14.25 -18.45
N LEU A 317 14.23 -15.35 -18.20
CA LEU A 317 15.34 -15.36 -17.26
C LEU A 317 16.50 -14.45 -17.72
N SER A 318 16.84 -14.47 -19.01
CA SER A 318 17.83 -13.56 -19.60
C SER A 318 17.44 -12.08 -19.45
N GLN A 319 16.15 -11.76 -19.60
CA GLN A 319 15.65 -10.40 -19.39
C GLN A 319 15.69 -10.00 -17.91
N LEU A 320 15.35 -10.90 -16.99
CA LEU A 320 15.49 -10.66 -15.55
C LEU A 320 16.96 -10.45 -15.16
N ASP A 321 17.87 -11.30 -15.65
CA ASP A 321 19.31 -11.14 -15.43
C ASP A 321 19.79 -9.76 -15.93
N THR A 322 19.30 -9.35 -17.10
CA THR A 322 19.58 -8.02 -17.67
C THR A 322 19.05 -6.90 -16.76
N ILE A 323 17.80 -6.99 -16.29
CA ILE A 323 17.21 -6.05 -15.32
C ILE A 323 18.08 -5.97 -14.06
N HIS A 324 18.43 -7.11 -13.47
CA HIS A 324 19.25 -7.16 -12.26
C HIS A 324 20.65 -6.55 -12.44
N SER A 325 21.23 -6.69 -13.64
CA SER A 325 22.54 -6.09 -13.98
C SER A 325 22.48 -4.56 -14.06
N TRP A 326 21.32 -3.98 -14.40
CA TRP A 326 21.12 -2.54 -14.48
C TRP A 326 20.76 -1.89 -13.16
N LEU A 327 20.23 -2.66 -12.21
CA LEU A 327 19.86 -2.14 -10.88
C LEU A 327 21.11 -1.80 -10.06
N PRO A 328 21.20 -0.60 -9.47
CA PRO A 328 22.40 -0.17 -8.74
C PRO A 328 22.65 -1.01 -7.48
N SER A 329 23.88 -0.97 -6.98
CA SER A 329 24.27 -1.62 -5.72
C SER A 329 23.61 -1.00 -4.48
N SER A 330 23.06 0.21 -4.59
CA SER A 330 22.33 0.89 -3.50
C SER A 330 20.90 0.36 -3.27
N LEU A 331 20.46 -0.62 -4.06
CA LEU A 331 19.14 -1.23 -3.91
C LEU A 331 19.04 -2.00 -2.59
N LEU A 332 18.00 -1.71 -1.83
CA LEU A 332 17.69 -2.34 -0.55
C LEU A 332 16.38 -3.15 -0.64
N GLN A 333 15.48 -2.80 -1.56
CA GLN A 333 14.16 -3.40 -1.69
C GLN A 333 13.92 -3.82 -3.14
N PHE A 334 13.52 -5.08 -3.31
CA PHE A 334 13.16 -5.64 -4.61
C PHE A 334 11.83 -6.37 -4.47
N SER A 335 10.88 -5.99 -5.31
CA SER A 335 9.54 -6.58 -5.36
C SER A 335 9.16 -6.86 -6.80
N THR A 336 8.65 -8.04 -7.08
CA THR A 336 8.12 -8.38 -8.41
C THR A 336 6.75 -9.01 -8.29
N GLU A 337 5.86 -8.63 -9.19
CA GLU A 337 4.54 -9.21 -9.37
C GLU A 337 4.41 -9.70 -10.81
N PHE A 338 4.10 -10.98 -10.96
CA PHE A 338 4.01 -11.63 -12.27
C PHE A 338 2.60 -12.17 -12.47
N HIS A 339 1.93 -11.72 -13.54
CA HIS A 339 0.64 -12.26 -13.96
C HIS A 339 0.82 -13.07 -15.23
N VAL A 340 0.29 -14.30 -15.26
CA VAL A 340 0.25 -15.12 -16.48
C VAL A 340 -1.11 -14.95 -17.15
N ALA A 341 -1.11 -14.60 -18.44
CA ALA A 341 -2.34 -14.40 -19.19
C ALA A 341 -3.16 -15.71 -19.24
N ARG A 342 -4.40 -15.68 -18.74
CA ARG A 342 -5.33 -16.82 -18.65
C ARG A 342 -5.93 -17.27 -19.99
N GLU A 343 -5.49 -16.72 -21.11
CA GLU A 343 -6.09 -16.97 -22.42
C GLU A 343 -5.72 -18.38 -22.93
N GLY A 344 -6.47 -19.40 -22.48
CA GLY A 344 -6.68 -20.63 -23.25
C GLY A 344 -5.77 -21.84 -22.99
N LEU A 345 -5.02 -21.92 -21.88
CA LEU A 345 -4.10 -23.05 -21.66
C LEU A 345 -4.09 -23.64 -20.24
N ASN A 346 -3.91 -24.96 -20.21
CA ASN A 346 -3.65 -25.79 -19.04
C ASN A 346 -2.56 -25.18 -18.15
N PHE A 347 -2.93 -24.74 -16.94
CA PHE A 347 -2.07 -24.16 -15.87
C PHE A 347 -0.86 -25.03 -15.45
N MET A 348 -0.68 -26.20 -16.04
CA MET A 348 0.26 -27.23 -15.64
C MET A 348 1.49 -27.38 -16.53
N SER A 349 1.65 -26.56 -17.57
CA SER A 349 2.86 -26.65 -18.40
C SER A 349 4.08 -26.34 -17.53
N SER A 350 4.94 -27.35 -17.33
CA SER A 350 6.04 -27.45 -16.35
C SER A 350 7.25 -26.54 -16.64
N GLY A 351 7.02 -25.30 -17.04
CA GLY A 351 8.04 -24.41 -17.61
C GLY A 351 8.28 -23.09 -16.89
N GLY A 352 7.69 -22.85 -15.71
CA GLY A 352 7.93 -21.62 -14.95
C GLY A 352 9.36 -21.55 -14.35
N PRO A 353 9.82 -20.35 -13.94
CA PRO A 353 11.11 -20.21 -13.28
C PRO A 353 11.08 -20.89 -11.92
N THR A 354 12.22 -21.44 -11.52
CA THR A 354 12.44 -21.92 -10.15
C THR A 354 12.76 -20.74 -9.21
N ALA A 355 12.47 -20.88 -7.91
CA ALA A 355 12.87 -19.87 -6.94
C ALA A 355 14.40 -19.65 -6.92
N ALA A 356 15.19 -20.71 -7.11
CA ALA A 356 16.65 -20.62 -7.29
C ALA A 356 17.04 -19.63 -8.40
N GLN A 357 16.41 -19.74 -9.57
CA GLN A 357 16.70 -18.88 -10.72
C GLN A 357 16.34 -17.42 -10.44
N LEU A 358 15.19 -17.16 -9.81
CA LEU A 358 14.76 -15.79 -9.46
C LEU A 358 15.63 -15.16 -8.37
N LEU A 359 16.13 -15.96 -7.42
CA LEU A 359 16.96 -15.48 -6.32
C LEU A 359 18.42 -15.31 -6.71
N ALA A 360 18.92 -16.07 -7.70
CA ALA A 360 20.34 -16.10 -8.05
C ALA A 360 20.96 -14.72 -8.29
N PRO A 361 20.35 -13.78 -9.05
CA PRO A 361 20.92 -12.46 -9.29
C PRO A 361 21.00 -11.58 -8.03
N LEU A 362 20.09 -11.79 -7.08
CA LEU A 362 20.02 -11.03 -5.83
C LEU A 362 21.06 -11.48 -4.79
N ARG A 363 21.64 -12.68 -4.93
CA ARG A 363 22.63 -13.23 -3.97
C ARG A 363 23.88 -12.38 -3.84
N SER A 364 24.23 -11.62 -4.88
CA SER A 364 25.39 -10.72 -4.90
C SER A 364 25.21 -9.47 -4.02
N ARG A 365 23.98 -9.17 -3.59
CA ARG A 365 23.62 -7.97 -2.82
C ARG A 365 23.55 -8.34 -1.35
N THR A 366 24.40 -7.79 -0.48
CA THR A 366 24.42 -8.17 0.94
C THR A 366 23.40 -7.42 1.81
N ASP A 367 22.97 -6.24 1.37
CA ASP A 367 22.25 -5.29 2.23
C ASP A 367 20.74 -5.25 1.93
N MET A 368 20.19 -6.32 1.35
CA MET A 368 18.76 -6.39 1.04
C MET A 368 17.93 -6.43 2.33
N HIS A 369 16.89 -5.58 2.37
CA HIS A 369 15.89 -5.53 3.43
C HIS A 369 14.58 -6.21 3.02
N THR A 370 14.18 -6.03 1.76
CA THR A 370 12.92 -6.57 1.24
C THR A 370 13.17 -7.34 -0.04
N ILE A 371 12.71 -8.59 -0.06
CA ILE A 371 12.65 -9.43 -1.25
C ILE A 371 11.23 -9.99 -1.31
N SER A 372 10.48 -9.61 -2.33
CA SER A 372 9.10 -10.07 -2.51
C SER A 372 8.86 -10.51 -3.95
N PHE A 373 8.29 -11.69 -4.11
CA PHE A 373 7.84 -12.26 -5.36
C PHE A 373 6.38 -12.65 -5.20
N THR A 374 5.50 -12.02 -5.96
CA THR A 374 4.09 -12.36 -6.05
C THR A 374 3.81 -12.93 -7.43
N PHE A 375 3.13 -14.07 -7.47
CA PHE A 375 2.72 -14.68 -8.73
C PHE A 375 1.20 -14.78 -8.75
N GLU A 376 0.61 -14.17 -9.76
CA GLU A 376 -0.80 -14.27 -10.13
C GLU A 376 -0.88 -15.28 -11.29
N ASP A 377 -1.68 -16.33 -11.12
CA ASP A 377 -1.87 -17.41 -12.11
C ASP A 377 -0.67 -18.33 -12.46
N MET A 378 0.44 -18.29 -11.71
CA MET A 378 1.55 -19.25 -11.84
C MET A 378 2.08 -19.76 -10.50
N TYR A 379 2.35 -21.07 -10.41
CA TYR A 379 3.07 -21.64 -9.28
C TYR A 379 4.58 -21.63 -9.48
N VAL A 380 5.29 -20.97 -8.56
CA VAL A 380 6.75 -21.06 -8.44
C VAL A 380 7.08 -21.75 -7.12
N GLY A 381 7.60 -22.97 -7.23
CA GLY A 381 8.01 -23.73 -6.06
C GLY A 381 9.22 -23.09 -5.37
N LEU A 382 9.07 -22.81 -4.08
CA LEU A 382 10.19 -22.52 -3.18
C LEU A 382 10.56 -23.83 -2.48
N THR A 383 11.78 -24.32 -2.67
CA THR A 383 12.23 -25.58 -2.08
C THR A 383 13.00 -25.38 -0.77
N LYS A 384 13.25 -26.48 -0.04
CA LYS A 384 14.15 -26.51 1.12
C LYS A 384 15.56 -26.09 0.71
N GLU A 385 16.05 -26.57 -0.43
CA GLU A 385 17.35 -26.25 -0.98
C GLU A 385 17.47 -24.76 -1.30
N ASP A 386 16.40 -24.15 -1.82
CA ASP A 386 16.35 -22.71 -2.07
C ASP A 386 16.52 -21.91 -0.78
N LEU A 387 15.74 -22.20 0.27
CA LEU A 387 15.85 -21.51 1.56
C LEU A 387 17.24 -21.68 2.18
N ASN A 388 17.78 -22.90 2.16
CA ASN A 388 19.12 -23.17 2.68
C ASN A 388 20.18 -22.40 1.91
N SER A 389 20.03 -22.26 0.59
CA SER A 389 21.00 -21.55 -0.24
C SER A 389 21.07 -20.04 0.01
N VAL A 390 20.00 -19.46 0.58
CA VAL A 390 19.93 -18.04 0.93
C VAL A 390 19.97 -17.78 2.43
N GLN A 391 20.07 -18.82 3.27
CA GLN A 391 19.97 -18.72 4.72
C GLN A 391 21.02 -17.78 5.33
N THR A 392 22.22 -17.73 4.77
CA THR A 392 23.34 -16.90 5.28
C THR A 392 23.48 -15.59 4.52
N LEU A 393 22.56 -15.28 3.62
CA LEU A 393 22.54 -14.03 2.85
C LEU A 393 21.71 -12.99 3.61
N TRP A 394 21.88 -11.71 3.27
CA TRP A 394 20.99 -10.63 3.71
C TRP A 394 20.77 -10.55 5.24
N PRO A 395 21.81 -10.31 6.05
CA PRO A 395 21.66 -10.22 7.51
C PRO A 395 20.66 -9.15 7.99
N SER A 396 20.37 -8.15 7.15
CA SER A 396 19.42 -7.07 7.41
C SER A 396 18.00 -7.33 6.87
N LEU A 397 17.71 -8.53 6.37
CA LEU A 397 16.41 -8.87 5.77
C LEU A 397 15.27 -8.72 6.78
N THR A 398 14.30 -7.88 6.45
CA THR A 398 13.08 -7.65 7.25
C THR A 398 11.85 -8.29 6.62
N THR A 399 11.83 -8.42 5.30
CA THR A 399 10.71 -9.00 4.54
C THR A 399 11.22 -9.99 3.49
N PHE A 400 10.73 -11.23 3.56
CA PHE A 400 10.97 -12.26 2.56
C PHE A 400 9.65 -12.92 2.18
N GLU A 401 9.22 -12.72 0.94
CA GLU A 401 7.89 -13.14 0.49
C GLU A 401 7.97 -13.85 -0.86
N PHE A 402 7.44 -15.07 -0.90
CA PHE A 402 7.04 -15.79 -2.10
C PHE A 402 5.56 -16.07 -1.95
N ALA A 403 4.74 -15.18 -2.50
CA ALA A 403 3.29 -15.18 -2.36
C ALA A 403 2.61 -15.55 -3.68
N PHE A 404 1.38 -16.04 -3.57
CA PHE A 404 0.53 -16.34 -4.71
C PHE A 404 -0.77 -15.56 -4.61
N GLY A 405 -1.27 -15.21 -5.79
CA GLY A 405 -2.64 -14.77 -5.98
C GLY A 405 -3.66 -15.79 -5.55
N GLU A 406 -4.86 -15.29 -5.27
CA GLU A 406 -5.99 -16.10 -4.84
C GLU A 406 -6.51 -17.05 -5.91
N THR A 407 -5.98 -17.02 -7.11
CA THR A 407 -6.44 -17.88 -8.18
C THR A 407 -5.73 -19.22 -8.22
N ILE A 408 -4.41 -19.22 -8.01
CA ILE A 408 -3.54 -20.40 -8.17
C ILE A 408 -3.82 -21.45 -7.11
N ILE A 409 -4.08 -21.02 -5.88
CA ILE A 409 -4.16 -21.93 -4.74
C ILE A 409 -5.34 -22.91 -4.92
N TYR A 410 -6.40 -22.54 -5.66
CA TYR A 410 -7.54 -23.41 -5.99
C TYR A 410 -7.09 -24.55 -6.89
N ASP A 411 -6.32 -24.23 -7.93
CA ASP A 411 -5.84 -25.20 -8.89
C ASP A 411 -4.81 -26.16 -8.27
N LEU A 412 -3.99 -25.69 -7.33
CA LEU A 412 -3.00 -26.52 -6.63
C LEU A 412 -3.63 -27.71 -5.89
N VAL A 413 -4.79 -27.52 -5.27
CA VAL A 413 -5.46 -28.55 -4.45
C VAL A 413 -5.89 -29.75 -5.29
N PHE A 414 -6.39 -29.51 -6.50
CA PHE A 414 -6.95 -30.57 -7.35
C PHE A 414 -5.88 -31.31 -8.16
N THR A 415 -4.75 -30.67 -8.38
CA THR A 415 -3.85 -31.05 -9.47
C THR A 415 -2.59 -31.78 -8.99
N TYR A 416 -2.09 -31.46 -7.80
CA TYR A 416 -0.85 -32.06 -7.30
C TYR A 416 -1.13 -33.36 -6.56
N GLY A 417 -1.02 -34.50 -7.25
CA GLY A 417 -1.27 -35.84 -6.70
C GLY A 417 -0.05 -36.72 -6.41
N GLY A 418 1.21 -36.30 -6.64
CA GLY A 418 2.31 -37.29 -6.57
C GLY A 418 3.77 -36.87 -6.42
N GLN A 419 4.16 -35.59 -6.51
CA GLN A 419 5.57 -35.19 -6.40
C GLN A 419 5.75 -33.96 -5.50
N TYR A 420 5.73 -34.18 -4.19
CA TYR A 420 5.98 -33.14 -3.17
C TYR A 420 7.41 -33.14 -2.63
N SER A 421 8.35 -33.75 -3.36
CA SER A 421 9.76 -33.77 -2.97
C SER A 421 10.33 -32.37 -3.20
N GLY A 422 10.51 -31.61 -2.12
CA GLY A 422 11.24 -30.35 -2.14
C GLY A 422 10.64 -29.24 -1.31
N PHE A 423 9.37 -29.32 -0.86
CA PHE A 423 8.78 -28.23 -0.07
C PHE A 423 9.57 -27.96 1.22
N PRO A 424 9.61 -26.70 1.68
CA PRO A 424 10.28 -26.33 2.91
C PRO A 424 9.68 -27.10 4.08
N SER A 425 10.55 -27.76 4.85
CA SER A 425 10.16 -28.31 6.14
C SER A 425 9.99 -27.21 7.18
N LEU A 426 9.21 -27.44 8.23
CA LEU A 426 9.16 -26.51 9.37
C LEU A 426 10.54 -26.23 9.96
N ALA A 427 11.42 -27.26 10.01
CA ALA A 427 12.79 -27.12 10.50
C ALA A 427 13.63 -26.18 9.62
N SER A 428 13.54 -26.29 8.28
CA SER A 428 14.24 -25.37 7.37
C SER A 428 13.69 -23.94 7.45
N VAL A 429 12.38 -23.78 7.63
CA VAL A 429 11.77 -22.46 7.86
C VAL A 429 12.26 -21.85 9.17
N ALA A 430 12.28 -22.63 10.26
CA ALA A 430 12.81 -22.16 11.54
C ALA A 430 14.30 -21.81 11.48
N ALA A 431 15.09 -22.60 10.77
CA ALA A 431 16.51 -22.32 10.53
C ALA A 431 16.71 -21.03 9.73
N PHE A 432 15.90 -20.81 8.69
CA PHE A 432 15.89 -19.57 7.90
C PHE A 432 15.52 -18.36 8.77
N VAL A 433 14.42 -18.41 9.52
CA VAL A 433 13.98 -17.31 10.40
C VAL A 433 15.02 -17.01 11.49
N SER A 434 15.69 -18.04 12.02
CA SER A 434 16.73 -17.87 13.05
C SER A 434 18.00 -17.21 12.49
N ALA A 435 18.31 -17.44 11.21
CA ALA A 435 19.44 -16.80 10.55
C ALA A 435 19.21 -15.32 10.22
N HIS A 436 17.94 -14.86 10.21
CA HIS A 436 17.56 -13.50 9.89
C HIS A 436 16.91 -12.81 11.10
N PRO A 437 17.67 -12.33 12.10
CA PRO A 437 17.13 -11.80 13.35
C PRO A 437 16.28 -10.54 13.21
N GLN A 438 16.36 -9.86 12.06
CA GLN A 438 15.53 -8.69 11.73
C GLN A 438 14.26 -9.03 10.95
N LEU A 439 14.03 -10.31 10.62
CA LEU A 439 12.89 -10.74 9.80
C LEU A 439 11.57 -10.50 10.55
N GLU A 440 10.72 -9.66 9.98
CA GLU A 440 9.40 -9.31 10.49
C GLU A 440 8.28 -9.98 9.69
N ARG A 441 8.49 -10.18 8.39
CA ARG A 441 7.50 -10.74 7.47
C ARG A 441 8.08 -11.89 6.66
N LEU A 442 7.43 -13.04 6.75
CA LEU A 442 7.73 -14.23 5.97
C LEU A 442 6.45 -14.71 5.27
N ALA A 443 6.46 -14.75 3.94
CA ALA A 443 5.46 -15.47 3.17
C ALA A 443 6.15 -16.54 2.34
N ILE A 444 5.68 -17.78 2.45
CA ILE A 444 6.19 -18.90 1.64
C ILE A 444 5.03 -19.67 1.05
N PRO A 445 5.20 -20.23 -0.16
CA PRO A 445 4.10 -20.82 -0.91
C PRO A 445 3.49 -22.04 -0.22
N SER A 446 4.33 -22.84 0.43
CA SER A 446 3.93 -24.08 1.06
C SER A 446 4.91 -24.49 2.16
N ILE A 447 4.43 -25.33 3.07
CA ILE A 447 5.26 -26.03 4.07
C ILE A 447 4.93 -27.53 4.02
N SER A 448 5.96 -28.37 4.07
CA SER A 448 5.84 -29.80 4.29
C SER A 448 6.05 -30.17 5.76
N LEU A 449 5.16 -31.03 6.27
CA LEU A 449 5.42 -31.78 7.49
C LEU A 449 5.53 -33.25 7.10
N ALA A 450 6.76 -33.69 6.87
CA ALA A 450 7.02 -35.11 6.75
C ALA A 450 6.53 -35.80 8.04
N LEU A 451 5.73 -36.85 7.87
CA LEU A 451 5.05 -37.59 8.95
C LEU A 451 6.01 -38.27 9.94
N GLY A 452 7.31 -38.28 9.67
CA GLY A 452 8.35 -38.82 10.54
C GLY A 452 8.69 -37.87 11.68
N GLY A 453 7.80 -37.81 12.69
CA GLY A 453 8.04 -37.27 14.04
C GLY A 453 9.05 -36.13 14.12
N ILE A 454 8.60 -34.89 13.91
CA ILE A 454 9.40 -33.71 14.23
C ILE A 454 9.82 -33.81 15.70
N ASP A 455 11.12 -34.02 15.91
CA ASP A 455 11.74 -33.96 17.22
C ASP A 455 11.72 -32.49 17.67
N LEU A 456 10.90 -32.20 18.67
CA LEU A 456 10.76 -30.87 19.24
C LEU A 456 12.10 -30.34 19.75
N ASP A 457 12.99 -31.23 20.17
CA ASP A 457 14.29 -30.88 20.72
C ASP A 457 15.29 -30.51 19.61
N SER A 458 14.99 -30.85 18.36
CA SER A 458 15.78 -30.46 17.18
C SER A 458 15.47 -29.06 16.64
N LEU A 459 14.39 -28.42 17.13
CA LEU A 459 14.06 -27.06 16.74
C LEU A 459 15.00 -26.07 17.43
N PRO A 460 15.40 -24.98 16.73
CA PRO A 460 16.28 -23.98 17.31
C PRO A 460 15.71 -23.44 18.63
N SER A 461 16.56 -23.34 19.65
CA SER A 461 16.16 -23.02 21.03
C SER A 461 15.68 -21.60 21.23
N LEU A 462 16.03 -20.67 20.34
CA LEU A 462 15.65 -19.27 20.42
C LEU A 462 14.81 -18.86 19.20
N PRO A 463 13.50 -18.69 19.38
CA PRO A 463 12.66 -18.15 18.33
C PRO A 463 13.04 -16.70 18.01
N ASN A 464 12.86 -16.29 16.76
CA ASN A 464 13.00 -14.89 16.38
C ASN A 464 11.80 -14.09 16.96
N PRO A 465 12.03 -13.18 17.93
CA PRO A 465 10.94 -12.47 18.58
C PRO A 465 10.30 -11.39 17.69
N ARG A 466 10.95 -11.04 16.57
CA ARG A 466 10.52 -9.98 15.65
C ARG A 466 9.60 -10.46 14.55
N LEU A 467 9.53 -11.77 14.28
CA LEU A 467 8.62 -12.27 13.26
C LEU A 467 7.18 -11.95 13.66
N ARG A 468 6.56 -11.04 12.89
CA ARG A 468 5.19 -10.58 13.08
C ARG A 468 4.25 -11.25 12.09
N ARG A 469 4.69 -11.54 10.87
CA ARG A 469 3.82 -12.11 9.84
C ARG A 469 4.40 -13.40 9.30
N LEU A 470 3.62 -14.48 9.33
CA LEU A 470 3.91 -15.75 8.69
C LEU A 470 2.71 -16.13 7.82
N ARG A 471 2.87 -16.12 6.49
CA ARG A 471 1.82 -16.50 5.55
C ARG A 471 2.21 -17.80 4.84
N VAL A 472 1.32 -18.79 4.91
CA VAL A 472 1.49 -20.09 4.24
C VAL A 472 0.13 -20.48 3.64
N PRO A 473 -0.12 -20.15 2.37
CA PRO A 473 -1.44 -20.35 1.77
C PRO A 473 -1.77 -21.83 1.56
N PHE A 474 -0.76 -22.69 1.36
CA PHE A 474 -0.96 -24.09 1.00
C PHE A 474 -0.30 -25.08 1.97
N PHE A 475 -1.09 -26.05 2.43
CA PHE A 475 -0.66 -27.18 3.26
C PHE A 475 -1.05 -28.50 2.62
N LEU A 476 -0.13 -29.47 2.62
CA LEU A 476 -0.40 -30.82 2.12
C LEU A 476 -1.54 -31.52 2.88
N PRO A 477 -2.42 -32.29 2.19
CA PRO A 477 -3.55 -33.00 2.78
C PRO A 477 -3.22 -33.84 4.04
N SER A 478 -2.02 -34.40 4.12
CA SER A 478 -1.55 -35.26 5.22
C SER A 478 -1.14 -34.51 6.50
N ILE A 479 -1.20 -33.18 6.52
CA ILE A 479 -0.75 -32.36 7.64
C ILE A 479 -1.81 -32.27 8.74
N TYR A 480 -1.43 -32.65 9.97
CA TYR A 480 -2.19 -32.35 11.19
C TYR A 480 -2.06 -30.86 11.53
N ILE A 481 -2.93 -30.04 10.97
CA ILE A 481 -2.91 -28.57 11.09
C ILE A 481 -2.87 -28.10 12.55
N VAL A 482 -3.53 -28.83 13.45
CA VAL A 482 -3.52 -28.58 14.91
C VAL A 482 -2.11 -28.70 15.48
N LYS A 483 -1.40 -29.78 15.15
CA LYS A 483 -0.02 -29.98 15.62
C LYS A 483 0.90 -28.92 15.04
N LEU A 484 0.73 -28.55 13.77
CA LEU A 484 1.49 -27.46 13.16
C LEU A 484 1.23 -26.13 13.87
N GLY A 485 -0.03 -25.79 14.12
CA GLY A 485 -0.41 -24.55 14.80
C GLY A 485 0.22 -24.43 16.17
N LEU A 486 0.22 -25.51 16.96
CA LEU A 486 0.91 -25.54 18.26
C LEU A 486 2.43 -25.33 18.14
N LEU A 487 3.07 -25.95 17.13
CA LEU A 487 4.50 -25.80 16.89
C LEU A 487 4.85 -24.36 16.49
N VAL A 488 4.09 -23.80 15.54
CA VAL A 488 4.29 -22.44 15.03
C VAL A 488 3.99 -21.41 16.10
N ASP A 489 2.93 -21.57 16.89
CA ASP A 489 2.60 -20.68 17.99
C ASP A 489 3.67 -20.70 19.11
N ARG A 490 4.26 -21.88 19.38
CA ARG A 490 5.40 -22.00 20.31
C ARG A 490 6.65 -21.32 19.76
N LEU A 491 6.93 -21.48 18.47
CA LEU A 491 8.08 -20.85 17.81
C LEU A 491 7.87 -19.35 17.60
N TYR A 492 6.66 -18.87 17.37
CA TYR A 492 6.41 -17.48 17.01
C TYR A 492 5.19 -16.95 17.78
N PRO A 493 5.32 -16.75 19.10
CA PRO A 493 4.19 -16.37 19.96
C PRO A 493 3.69 -14.94 19.71
N ASN A 494 4.41 -14.17 18.90
CA ASN A 494 4.23 -12.75 18.63
C ASN A 494 3.70 -12.45 17.22
N LEU A 495 3.23 -13.47 16.48
CA LEU A 495 2.62 -13.25 15.17
C LEU A 495 1.41 -12.32 15.32
N ASP A 496 1.33 -11.34 14.44
CA ASP A 496 0.21 -10.47 14.23
C ASP A 496 -0.76 -11.13 13.25
N LEU A 497 -1.97 -11.33 13.74
CA LEU A 497 -3.05 -12.07 13.08
C LEU A 497 -4.27 -11.17 12.85
N THR A 498 -4.10 -9.84 12.91
CA THR A 498 -5.20 -8.90 12.62
C THR A 498 -5.67 -8.96 11.17
N ASP A 499 -4.82 -9.44 10.27
CA ASP A 499 -5.11 -9.59 8.83
C ASP A 499 -5.78 -10.92 8.47
N ILE A 500 -6.36 -11.63 9.45
CA ILE A 500 -7.13 -12.85 9.14
C ILE A 500 -8.42 -12.51 8.38
N GLY A 501 -8.96 -11.31 8.54
CA GLY A 501 -10.16 -10.85 7.81
C GLY A 501 -10.03 -11.04 6.31
N SER A 502 -8.95 -10.53 5.72
CA SER A 502 -8.67 -10.64 4.28
C SER A 502 -8.57 -12.08 3.83
N THR A 503 -8.03 -12.95 4.69
CA THR A 503 -7.88 -14.36 4.32
C THR A 503 -9.21 -15.08 4.19
N LEU A 504 -10.27 -14.69 4.92
CA LEU A 504 -11.54 -15.43 4.99
C LEU A 504 -12.33 -15.43 3.67
N ASP A 505 -12.17 -14.39 2.84
CA ASP A 505 -12.96 -14.25 1.60
C ASP A 505 -12.43 -15.11 0.44
N THR A 506 -11.21 -15.62 0.59
CA THR A 506 -10.49 -16.32 -0.47
C THR A 506 -10.97 -17.76 -0.73
N GLY A 507 -11.94 -18.26 0.06
CA GLY A 507 -12.50 -19.63 0.02
C GLY A 507 -11.50 -20.78 0.26
N TYR A 508 -10.28 -20.47 0.72
CA TYR A 508 -9.22 -21.44 1.01
C TYR A 508 -9.33 -22.08 2.39
N GLN A 509 -9.91 -23.27 2.46
CA GLN A 509 -10.19 -23.88 3.76
C GLN A 509 -8.93 -24.12 4.62
N ARG A 510 -7.80 -24.59 4.09
CA ARG A 510 -6.67 -25.02 4.95
C ARG A 510 -5.77 -23.89 5.44
N GLY A 511 -5.32 -22.99 4.56
CA GLY A 511 -4.54 -21.81 4.98
C GLY A 511 -5.32 -20.98 6.00
N GLN A 512 -6.59 -20.69 5.72
CA GLN A 512 -7.49 -19.98 6.64
C GLN A 512 -7.70 -20.75 7.95
N GLN A 513 -7.92 -22.07 7.90
CA GLN A 513 -8.04 -22.88 9.13
C GLN A 513 -6.79 -22.80 10.00
N PHE A 514 -5.61 -22.76 9.37
CA PHE A 514 -4.35 -22.59 10.09
C PHE A 514 -4.26 -21.23 10.77
N ASP A 515 -4.57 -20.16 10.05
CA ASP A 515 -4.51 -18.80 10.58
C ASP A 515 -5.54 -18.60 11.71
N LEU A 516 -6.78 -19.09 11.53
CA LEU A 516 -7.82 -19.09 12.56
C LEU A 516 -7.41 -19.89 13.81
N LEU A 517 -6.78 -21.05 13.61
CA LEU A 517 -6.26 -21.86 14.71
C LEU A 517 -5.18 -21.10 15.48
N LEU A 518 -4.20 -20.50 14.79
CA LEU A 518 -3.16 -19.69 15.42
C LEU A 518 -3.77 -18.52 16.20
N CYS A 519 -4.79 -17.87 15.64
CA CYS A 519 -5.49 -16.76 16.30
C CYS A 519 -6.15 -17.22 17.60
N GLY A 520 -6.84 -18.36 17.56
CA GLY A 520 -7.43 -18.98 18.74
C GLY A 520 -6.39 -19.33 19.81
N LEU A 521 -5.26 -19.94 19.42
CA LEU A 521 -4.17 -20.29 20.35
C LEU A 521 -3.57 -19.05 21.02
N GLN A 522 -3.27 -18.02 20.25
CA GLN A 522 -2.70 -16.78 20.78
C GLN A 522 -3.69 -16.01 21.68
N ALA A 523 -4.96 -15.94 21.28
CA ALA A 523 -6.02 -15.35 22.08
C ALA A 523 -6.19 -16.08 23.42
N GLY A 524 -6.19 -17.43 23.39
CA GLY A 524 -6.25 -18.26 24.58
C GLY A 524 -5.08 -18.02 25.53
N ARG A 525 -3.84 -17.94 25.00
CA ARG A 525 -2.65 -17.63 25.81
C ARG A 525 -2.71 -16.23 26.42
N ARG A 526 -3.09 -15.21 25.64
CA ARG A 526 -3.26 -13.83 26.15
C ARG A 526 -4.33 -13.80 27.24
N GLY A 527 -5.44 -14.51 27.04
CA GLY A 527 -6.49 -14.70 28.04
C GLY A 527 -6.00 -15.33 29.35
N ALA A 528 -5.21 -16.41 29.25
CA ALA A 528 -4.63 -17.07 30.42
C ALA A 528 -3.70 -16.14 31.20
N TYR A 529 -2.81 -15.39 30.52
CA TYR A 529 -1.95 -14.41 31.17
C TYR A 529 -2.73 -13.29 31.87
N MET A 530 -3.83 -12.82 31.28
CA MET A 530 -4.69 -11.82 31.92
C MET A 530 -5.34 -12.36 33.20
N LEU A 531 -5.77 -13.63 33.20
CA LEU A 531 -6.35 -14.28 34.37
C LEU A 531 -5.32 -14.54 35.48
N ASP A 532 -4.11 -14.96 35.13
CA ASP A 532 -3.03 -15.18 36.11
C ASP A 532 -2.51 -13.85 36.69
N GLY A 533 -2.42 -12.80 35.87
CA GLY A 533 -2.09 -11.44 36.33
C GLY A 533 -3.17 -10.87 37.26
N ALA A 534 -4.44 -11.07 36.95
CA ALA A 534 -5.55 -10.68 37.83
C ALA A 534 -5.51 -11.42 39.18
N ARG A 535 -5.19 -12.72 39.17
CA ARG A 535 -5.00 -13.51 40.40
C ARG A 535 -3.85 -13.02 41.26
N MET A 536 -2.73 -12.58 40.66
CA MET A 536 -1.62 -12.00 41.43
C MET A 536 -2.01 -10.66 42.09
N ASN A 537 -2.83 -9.85 41.42
CA ASN A 537 -3.35 -8.60 41.98
C ASN A 537 -4.35 -8.87 43.13
N ASP A 538 -5.23 -9.86 43.00
CA ASP A 538 -6.21 -10.22 44.04
C ASP A 538 -5.54 -10.84 45.29
N LEU A 539 -4.34 -11.42 45.14
CA LEU A 539 -3.53 -11.96 46.24
C LEU A 539 -2.63 -10.91 46.92
N GLY A 540 -2.68 -9.64 46.49
CA GLY A 540 -1.89 -8.56 47.10
C GLY A 540 -0.37 -8.72 46.95
N MET A 541 0.10 -9.41 45.90
CA MET A 541 1.52 -9.71 45.67
C MET A 541 2.20 -8.82 44.62
N LEU A 542 1.84 -7.53 44.54
CA LEU A 542 2.49 -6.54 43.67
C LEU A 542 2.72 -5.20 44.38
#